data_AF-A0A349B7C1-F1
#
_entry.id   AF-A0A349B7C1-F1
#
_cell.length_a   1.000
_cell.length_b   1.000
_cell.length_c   1.000
_cell.angle_alpha   90.00
_cell.angle_beta   90.00
_cell.angle_gamma   90.00
#
_symmetry.space_group_name_H-M   'P 1'
#
loop_
_entity.id
_entity.type
_entity.pdbx_description
1 polymer ?
#
loop_
_entity_poly.entity_id
_entity_poly.type
_entity_poly.pdbx_seq_one_letter_code
_entity_poly.pdbx_strand_id
1 'polypeptide(L)'
;MLSGVYPAVDDRLARDVLAAIGAASDDDVEAVVRAFRSWLPAGSTAKWLAVDAGRVPPGADPAEALEARLGGSLESWSCWVACTGVGALLASVGHDVNIVVEHHRTASVVDYHSSLIVDGELLDPYLGPSAPVPLGHDVTRRDAWVSWVPADVPGGRWDHLGLRGGGAPYRYRVLGERLDRQDVAAFCEISATHSGVGRRRNAHWVTDDQLWFVREGDDGVAELRVAEGPTPFEQHRRVVAQGTYEALRAHIDAPVVAP
;
A
#
# COMPACT_ATOMS: atom_id res chain seq x y z
N MET A 1 12.85 22.80 19.33
CA MET A 1 11.97 21.70 18.91
C MET A 1 11.92 21.74 17.39
N LEU A 2 12.72 20.91 16.72
CA LEU A 2 12.59 20.75 15.28
C LEU A 2 11.22 20.08 15.07
N SER A 3 10.29 20.78 14.44
CA SER A 3 9.07 20.16 13.93
C SER A 3 9.53 19.03 13.01
N GLY A 4 9.37 17.78 13.47
CA GLY A 4 9.84 16.60 12.75
C GLY A 4 9.15 16.50 11.40
N VAL A 5 9.94 16.14 10.38
CA VAL A 5 9.41 15.72 9.08
C VAL A 5 8.44 14.55 9.33
N TYR A 6 7.21 14.60 8.80
CA TYR A 6 6.27 13.50 8.87
C TYR A 6 6.08 12.93 7.46
N PRO A 7 6.08 11.60 7.27
CA PRO A 7 6.16 10.54 8.29
C PRO A 7 7.57 10.30 8.85
N ALA A 8 7.67 9.80 10.09
CA ALA A 8 8.95 9.48 10.74
C ALA A 8 8.84 8.27 11.67
N VAL A 9 9.94 7.53 11.78
CA VAL A 9 10.20 6.52 12.83
C VAL A 9 11.58 6.80 13.44
N ASP A 10 11.89 6.20 14.58
CA ASP A 10 13.24 6.32 15.14
C ASP A 10 14.28 5.55 14.30
N ASP A 11 15.53 5.99 14.36
CA ASP A 11 16.62 5.44 13.55
C ASP A 11 16.87 3.94 13.80
N ARG A 12 16.55 3.44 15.00
CA ARG A 12 16.73 2.02 15.30
C ARG A 12 15.66 1.21 14.58
N LEU A 13 14.39 1.60 14.68
CA LEU A 13 13.31 0.93 13.96
C LEU A 13 13.54 0.98 12.45
N ALA A 14 13.95 2.13 11.89
CA ALA A 14 14.29 2.24 10.48
C ALA A 14 15.37 1.24 10.06
N ARG A 15 16.48 1.15 10.80
CA ARG A 15 17.56 0.20 10.51
C ARG A 15 17.11 -1.26 10.65
N ASP A 16 16.35 -1.58 11.69
CA ASP A 16 15.87 -2.94 11.94
C ASP A 16 14.93 -3.39 10.80
N VAL A 17 14.07 -2.49 10.29
CA VAL A 17 13.20 -2.77 9.14
C VAL A 17 13.98 -2.88 7.85
N LEU A 18 14.89 -1.94 7.53
CA LEU A 18 15.73 -2.03 6.32
C LEU A 18 16.51 -3.35 6.28
N ALA A 19 17.09 -3.76 7.41
CA ALA A 19 17.76 -5.04 7.54
C ALA A 19 16.80 -6.23 7.32
N ALA A 20 15.59 -6.18 7.90
CA ALA A 20 14.60 -7.24 7.76
C ALA A 20 14.07 -7.41 6.33
N ILE A 21 13.93 -6.32 5.57
CA ILE A 21 13.51 -6.36 4.17
C ILE A 21 14.67 -6.61 3.19
N GLY A 22 15.91 -6.61 3.69
CA GLY A 22 17.11 -6.80 2.87
C GLY A 22 17.47 -5.60 1.99
N ALA A 23 17.07 -4.39 2.39
CA ALA A 23 17.41 -3.15 1.70
C ALA A 23 18.59 -2.44 2.39
N ALA A 24 19.44 -1.80 1.60
CA ALA A 24 20.51 -0.94 2.07
C ALA A 24 20.06 0.53 2.14
N SER A 25 20.78 1.35 2.92
CA SER A 25 20.47 2.78 3.04
C SER A 25 20.81 3.60 1.79
N ASP A 26 21.61 3.05 0.88
CA ASP A 26 22.03 3.63 -0.39
C ASP A 26 21.35 2.97 -1.60
N ASP A 27 20.41 2.06 -1.36
CA ASP A 27 19.52 1.55 -2.40
C ASP A 27 18.65 2.68 -2.95
N ASP A 28 18.27 2.57 -4.22
CA ASP A 28 17.30 3.49 -4.81
C ASP A 28 15.89 3.30 -4.21
N VAL A 29 15.04 4.32 -4.39
CA VAL A 29 13.65 4.31 -3.88
C VAL A 29 12.88 3.09 -4.36
N GLU A 30 13.08 2.68 -5.62
CA GLU A 30 12.38 1.54 -6.22
C GLU A 30 12.74 0.23 -5.50
N ALA A 31 14.02 0.01 -5.20
CA ALA A 31 14.50 -1.17 -4.50
C ALA A 31 13.93 -1.26 -3.07
N VAL A 32 13.92 -0.15 -2.33
CA VAL A 32 13.32 -0.09 -0.98
C VAL A 32 11.82 -0.39 -1.02
N VAL A 33 11.08 0.24 -1.94
CA VAL A 33 9.64 0.03 -2.08
C VAL A 33 9.32 -1.41 -2.45
N ARG A 34 10.07 -1.99 -3.41
CA ARG A 34 9.89 -3.39 -3.82
C ARG A 34 10.15 -4.34 -2.64
N ALA A 35 11.24 -4.16 -1.91
CA ALA A 35 11.57 -4.95 -0.73
C ALA A 35 10.47 -4.85 0.34
N PHE A 36 9.98 -3.64 0.58
CA PHE A 36 8.90 -3.40 1.52
C PHE A 36 7.59 -4.10 1.13
N ARG A 37 7.20 -4.05 -0.15
CA ARG A 37 5.97 -4.68 -0.67
C ARG A 37 6.01 -6.21 -0.68
N SER A 38 7.22 -6.79 -0.74
CA SER A 38 7.43 -8.23 -0.51
C SER A 38 7.30 -8.60 0.96
N TRP A 39 7.64 -7.68 1.86
CA TRP A 39 7.72 -7.94 3.28
C TRP A 39 6.42 -7.65 4.05
N LEU A 40 5.75 -6.54 3.80
CA LEU A 40 4.54 -6.13 4.53
C LEU A 40 3.26 -6.53 3.76
N PRO A 41 2.40 -7.41 4.31
CA PRO A 41 1.15 -7.75 3.67
C PRO A 41 0.23 -6.52 3.53
N ALA A 42 -0.25 -6.28 2.33
CA ALA A 42 -1.18 -5.19 2.03
C ALA A 42 -2.63 -5.72 2.03
N GLY A 43 -3.61 -4.96 2.52
CA GLY A 43 -5.00 -5.42 2.62
C GLY A 43 -5.80 -4.69 3.70
N SER A 44 -6.66 -5.42 4.41
CA SER A 44 -7.62 -4.78 5.33
C SER A 44 -7.86 -5.51 6.65
N THR A 45 -7.11 -6.56 7.00
CA THR A 45 -7.40 -7.26 8.26
C THR A 45 -7.10 -6.41 9.48
N ALA A 46 -5.98 -5.70 9.51
CA ALA A 46 -5.61 -4.82 10.63
C ALA A 46 -6.65 -3.71 10.86
N LYS A 47 -7.18 -3.15 9.75
CA LYS A 47 -8.26 -2.18 9.77
C LYS A 47 -9.51 -2.74 10.47
N TRP A 48 -9.99 -3.91 10.05
CA TRP A 48 -11.22 -4.46 10.62
C TRP A 48 -11.05 -4.90 12.07
N LEU A 49 -9.89 -5.42 12.44
CA LEU A 49 -9.56 -5.72 13.83
C LEU A 49 -9.60 -4.46 14.72
N ALA A 50 -9.09 -3.33 14.23
CA ALA A 50 -9.19 -2.05 14.93
C ALA A 50 -10.65 -1.58 15.06
N VAL A 51 -11.42 -1.61 13.96
CA VAL A 51 -12.83 -1.19 13.95
C VAL A 51 -13.68 -2.04 14.90
N ASP A 52 -13.51 -3.36 14.86
CA ASP A 52 -14.27 -4.27 15.70
C ASP A 52 -13.90 -4.12 17.20
N ALA A 53 -12.69 -3.64 17.48
CA ALA A 53 -12.26 -3.23 18.83
C ALA A 53 -12.67 -1.79 19.21
N GLY A 54 -13.43 -1.08 18.37
CA GLY A 54 -13.84 0.31 18.61
C GLY A 54 -12.69 1.32 18.53
N ARG A 55 -11.61 0.99 17.81
CA ARG A 55 -10.44 1.85 17.60
C ARG A 55 -10.44 2.45 16.19
N VAL A 56 -9.70 3.55 16.04
CA VAL A 56 -9.37 4.11 14.72
C VAL A 56 -8.48 3.12 13.97
N PRO A 57 -8.73 2.86 12.67
CA PRO A 57 -7.83 2.06 11.84
C PRO A 57 -6.38 2.55 11.89
N PRO A 58 -5.40 1.63 11.86
CA PRO A 58 -3.98 1.99 11.84
C PRO A 58 -3.64 2.73 10.55
N GLY A 59 -2.66 3.62 10.64
CA GLY A 59 -2.16 4.40 9.50
C GLY A 59 -1.45 5.68 9.91
N ALA A 60 -1.89 6.35 10.97
CA ALA A 60 -1.25 7.62 11.38
C ALA A 60 0.14 7.43 12.02
N ASP A 61 0.36 6.29 12.66
CA ASP A 61 1.63 5.94 13.30
C ASP A 61 2.38 4.90 12.44
N PRO A 62 3.47 5.29 11.76
CA PRO A 62 4.23 4.35 10.93
C PRO A 62 4.89 3.23 11.76
N ALA A 63 5.17 3.44 13.05
CA ALA A 63 5.83 2.42 13.87
C ALA A 63 4.94 1.20 14.14
N GLU A 64 3.62 1.40 14.29
CA GLU A 64 2.67 0.36 14.71
C GLU A 64 2.76 -0.90 13.84
N ALA A 65 2.70 -0.73 12.51
CA ALA A 65 2.72 -1.86 11.58
C ALA A 65 4.12 -2.46 11.41
N LEU A 66 5.16 -1.63 11.46
CA LEU A 66 6.56 -2.06 11.32
C LEU A 66 6.97 -2.93 12.51
N GLU A 67 6.68 -2.47 13.73
CA GLU A 67 6.95 -3.22 14.96
C GLU A 67 6.12 -4.51 15.01
N ALA A 68 4.83 -4.44 14.67
CA ALA A 68 3.97 -5.62 14.61
C ALA A 68 4.53 -6.66 13.64
N ARG A 69 4.98 -6.22 12.45
CA ARG A 69 5.54 -7.11 11.43
C ARG A 69 6.89 -7.69 11.85
N LEU A 70 7.78 -6.89 12.43
CA LEU A 70 9.04 -7.39 13.05
C LEU A 70 8.76 -8.41 14.17
N GLY A 71 7.65 -8.25 14.89
CA GLY A 71 7.16 -9.20 15.88
C GLY A 71 6.50 -10.47 15.30
N GLY A 72 6.47 -10.62 13.97
CA GLY A 72 5.89 -11.79 13.28
C GLY A 72 4.41 -11.67 12.96
N SER A 73 3.81 -10.47 13.07
CA SER A 73 2.44 -10.26 12.59
C SER A 73 2.34 -10.53 11.09
N LEU A 74 1.21 -11.13 10.72
CA LEU A 74 0.83 -11.39 9.33
C LEU A 74 -0.41 -10.59 8.96
N GLU A 75 -0.87 -9.67 9.81
CA GLU A 75 -2.00 -8.82 9.45
C GLU A 75 -1.71 -8.06 8.15
N SER A 76 -2.76 -7.82 7.37
CA SER A 76 -2.70 -7.00 6.17
C SER A 76 -3.14 -5.58 6.44
N TRP A 77 -2.40 -4.65 5.86
CA TRP A 77 -2.42 -3.24 6.23
C TRP A 77 -2.90 -2.37 5.07
N SER A 78 -3.56 -1.26 5.38
CA SER A 78 -4.17 -0.39 4.37
C SER A 78 -3.16 0.51 3.65
N CYS A 79 -3.61 1.24 2.63
CA CYS A 79 -2.78 2.22 1.91
C CYS A 79 -2.12 3.24 2.85
N TRP A 80 -2.84 3.71 3.89
CA TRP A 80 -2.32 4.68 4.86
C TRP A 80 -1.08 4.15 5.59
N VAL A 81 -1.10 2.88 5.96
CA VAL A 81 0.00 2.21 6.66
C VAL A 81 1.18 1.99 5.71
N ALA A 82 0.90 1.54 4.48
CA ALA A 82 1.95 1.35 3.48
C ALA A 82 2.66 2.68 3.16
N CYS A 83 1.91 3.77 2.97
CA CYS A 83 2.47 5.09 2.67
C CYS A 83 3.26 5.66 3.84
N THR A 84 2.72 5.59 5.06
CA THR A 84 3.43 6.14 6.23
C THR A 84 4.64 5.31 6.60
N GLY A 85 4.57 3.99 6.51
CA GLY A 85 5.69 3.08 6.73
C GLY A 85 6.82 3.30 5.71
N VAL A 86 6.53 3.20 4.41
CA VAL A 86 7.52 3.45 3.35
C VAL A 86 8.06 4.87 3.42
N GLY A 87 7.19 5.85 3.60
CA GLY A 87 7.60 7.24 3.68
C GLY A 87 8.55 7.50 4.84
N ALA A 88 8.32 6.87 6.00
CA ALA A 88 9.21 7.00 7.16
C ALA A 88 10.59 6.36 6.91
N LEU A 89 10.63 5.21 6.22
CA LEU A 89 11.90 4.58 5.83
C LEU A 89 12.68 5.46 4.85
N LEU A 90 12.02 5.97 3.81
CA LEU A 90 12.67 6.83 2.82
C LEU A 90 13.15 8.15 3.43
N ALA A 91 12.34 8.77 4.30
CA ALA A 91 12.76 9.96 5.05
C ALA A 91 13.98 9.68 5.95
N SER A 92 14.06 8.49 6.56
CA SER A 92 15.20 8.10 7.41
C SER A 92 16.53 7.96 6.66
N VAL A 93 16.47 7.72 5.34
CA VAL A 93 17.66 7.65 4.47
C VAL A 93 17.88 8.92 3.63
N GLY A 94 17.13 9.98 3.91
CA GLY A 94 17.40 11.34 3.42
C GLY A 94 16.55 11.82 2.25
N HIS A 95 15.51 11.09 1.85
CA HIS A 95 14.57 11.55 0.81
C HIS A 95 13.60 12.62 1.35
N ASP A 96 13.20 13.56 0.50
CA ASP A 96 12.09 14.49 0.79
C ASP A 96 10.76 13.78 0.53
N VAL A 97 9.97 13.56 1.59
CA VAL A 97 8.75 12.75 1.51
C VAL A 97 7.55 13.56 2.01
N ASN A 98 6.46 13.53 1.23
CA ASN A 98 5.18 14.09 1.61
C ASN A 98 4.06 13.07 1.39
N ILE A 99 3.14 12.94 2.36
CA ILE A 99 1.93 12.13 2.17
C ILE A 99 0.87 12.94 1.42
N VAL A 100 0.23 12.28 0.47
CA VAL A 100 -0.82 12.80 -0.39
C VAL A 100 -2.11 12.06 -0.11
N VAL A 101 -3.23 12.80 -0.15
CA VAL A 101 -4.57 12.20 -0.14
C VAL A 101 -5.23 12.40 -1.49
N GLU A 102 -5.81 11.31 -1.96
CA GLU A 102 -6.55 11.25 -3.20
C GLU A 102 -7.99 10.80 -2.94
N HIS A 103 -8.92 11.22 -3.79
CA HIS A 103 -10.32 10.85 -3.69
C HIS A 103 -10.87 10.27 -4.99
N HIS A 104 -11.58 9.15 -4.88
CA HIS A 104 -12.14 8.42 -6.01
C HIS A 104 -13.32 9.17 -6.64
N ARG A 105 -13.12 9.73 -7.83
CA ARG A 105 -14.06 10.63 -8.53
C ARG A 105 -15.36 9.97 -8.98
N THR A 106 -15.38 8.66 -9.16
CA THR A 106 -16.50 7.93 -9.79
C THR A 106 -17.27 7.04 -8.83
N ALA A 107 -16.96 7.08 -7.54
CA ALA A 107 -17.66 6.28 -6.53
C ALA A 107 -18.88 7.07 -6.03
N SER A 108 -19.98 6.36 -5.82
CA SER A 108 -21.13 6.86 -5.03
C SER A 108 -20.83 6.87 -3.52
N VAL A 109 -19.61 6.52 -3.13
CA VAL A 109 -19.12 6.40 -1.75
C VAL A 109 -17.85 7.24 -1.60
N VAL A 110 -17.64 7.78 -0.40
CA VAL A 110 -16.43 8.54 -0.05
C VAL A 110 -15.27 7.58 0.09
N ASP A 111 -14.41 7.49 -0.92
CA ASP A 111 -13.25 6.58 -0.92
C ASP A 111 -11.96 7.38 -1.07
N TYR A 112 -11.15 7.37 -0.01
CA TYR A 112 -9.86 8.03 0.04
C TYR A 112 -8.74 7.02 -0.11
N HIS A 113 -7.73 7.41 -0.87
CA HIS A 113 -6.50 6.66 -1.06
C HIS A 113 -5.31 7.54 -0.71
N SER A 114 -4.24 6.93 -0.21
CA SER A 114 -3.01 7.63 0.09
C SER A 114 -1.93 7.27 -0.91
N SER A 115 -1.13 8.27 -1.27
CA SER A 115 0.08 8.13 -2.06
C SER A 115 1.17 9.02 -1.45
N LEU A 116 2.35 9.03 -2.04
CA LEU A 116 3.52 9.79 -1.61
C LEU A 116 4.03 10.68 -2.74
N ILE A 117 4.58 11.83 -2.37
CA ILE A 117 5.55 12.55 -3.21
C ILE A 117 6.91 12.33 -2.58
N VAL A 118 7.85 11.77 -3.34
CA VAL A 118 9.24 11.49 -2.95
C VAL A 118 10.15 12.22 -3.93
N ASP A 119 10.96 13.16 -3.43
CA ASP A 119 11.88 13.98 -4.24
C ASP A 119 11.21 14.68 -5.45
N GLY A 120 9.93 15.04 -5.29
CA GLY A 120 9.12 15.68 -6.33
C GLY A 120 8.44 14.71 -7.31
N GLU A 121 8.61 13.41 -7.14
CA GLU A 121 7.99 12.35 -7.95
C GLU A 121 6.89 11.63 -7.17
N LEU A 122 5.90 11.10 -7.88
CA LEU A 122 4.75 10.43 -7.27
C LEU A 122 5.06 8.95 -7.04
N LEU A 123 4.66 8.42 -5.89
CA LEU A 123 4.86 7.02 -5.51
C LEU A 123 3.61 6.49 -4.80
N ASP A 124 3.13 5.31 -5.19
CA ASP A 124 2.10 4.59 -4.44
C ASP A 124 2.64 3.20 -4.08
N PRO A 125 3.15 3.01 -2.86
CA PRO A 125 3.70 1.74 -2.42
C PRO A 125 2.61 0.66 -2.19
N TYR A 126 1.33 1.01 -2.26
CA TYR A 126 0.21 0.10 -2.02
C TYR A 126 -0.30 -0.49 -3.34
N LEU A 127 -0.86 0.34 -4.22
CA LEU A 127 -1.42 -0.10 -5.51
C LEU A 127 -0.51 0.18 -6.69
N GLY A 128 0.39 1.16 -6.59
CA GLY A 128 1.16 1.68 -7.71
C GLY A 128 2.35 0.84 -8.16
N PRO A 129 3.09 1.34 -9.15
CA PRO A 129 4.42 0.84 -9.48
C PRO A 129 5.37 1.08 -8.31
N SER A 130 6.37 0.21 -8.18
CA SER A 130 7.36 0.33 -7.09
C SER A 130 8.32 1.51 -7.30
N ALA A 131 8.45 1.98 -8.54
CA ALA A 131 9.27 3.13 -8.88
C ALA A 131 8.51 4.45 -8.73
N PRO A 132 9.19 5.53 -8.30
CA PRO A 132 8.67 6.88 -8.44
C PRO A 132 8.34 7.20 -9.90
N VAL A 133 7.31 8.03 -10.08
CA VAL A 133 6.80 8.43 -11.39
C VAL A 133 6.83 9.95 -11.48
N PRO A 134 7.51 10.53 -12.49
CA PRO A 134 7.46 11.96 -12.69
C PRO A 134 6.02 12.45 -12.84
N LEU A 135 5.71 13.59 -12.22
CA LEU A 135 4.37 14.15 -12.26
C LEU A 135 3.92 14.41 -13.70
N GLY A 136 2.73 13.93 -14.05
CA GLY A 136 2.16 14.08 -15.40
C GLY A 136 2.66 13.07 -16.43
N HIS A 137 3.43 12.05 -16.03
CA HIS A 137 3.84 10.96 -16.91
C HIS A 137 2.95 9.73 -16.80
N ASP A 138 2.85 9.01 -17.91
CA ASP A 138 2.16 7.73 -17.99
C ASP A 138 3.13 6.60 -17.68
N VAL A 139 2.80 5.81 -16.67
CA VAL A 139 3.59 4.63 -16.30
C VAL A 139 2.65 3.46 -16.08
N THR A 140 2.83 2.43 -16.90
CA THR A 140 2.18 1.12 -16.75
C THR A 140 3.27 0.07 -16.55
N ARG A 141 3.22 -0.65 -15.43
CA ARG A 141 4.22 -1.66 -15.08
C ARG A 141 3.56 -2.91 -14.50
N ARG A 142 4.20 -4.07 -14.69
CA ARG A 142 3.68 -5.37 -14.23
C ARG A 142 3.57 -5.49 -12.70
N ASP A 143 4.34 -4.69 -11.98
CA ASP A 143 4.40 -4.66 -10.51
C ASP A 143 3.35 -3.72 -9.88
N ALA A 144 2.46 -3.13 -10.68
CA ALA A 144 1.39 -2.26 -10.22
C ALA A 144 0.01 -2.92 -10.34
N TRP A 145 -0.99 -2.36 -9.67
CA TRP A 145 -2.42 -2.62 -9.84
C TRP A 145 -3.11 -1.51 -10.63
N VAL A 146 -2.43 -0.38 -10.78
CA VAL A 146 -2.92 0.88 -11.33
C VAL A 146 -1.83 1.47 -12.20
N SER A 147 -2.23 2.30 -13.16
CA SER A 147 -1.27 3.12 -13.88
C SER A 147 -1.47 4.59 -13.51
N TRP A 148 -0.46 5.39 -13.79
CA TRP A 148 -0.60 6.84 -13.71
C TRP A 148 -0.89 7.39 -15.09
N VAL A 149 -1.73 8.42 -15.15
CA VAL A 149 -2.04 9.16 -16.37
C VAL A 149 -2.00 10.66 -16.07
N PRO A 150 -1.84 11.55 -17.06
CA PRO A 150 -1.68 12.96 -16.82
C PRO A 150 -3.06 13.56 -16.51
N ALA A 151 -3.07 14.75 -15.91
CA ALA A 151 -4.32 15.50 -15.73
C ALA A 151 -4.97 15.80 -17.09
N ASP A 152 -6.30 15.78 -17.13
CA ASP A 152 -7.08 16.06 -18.36
C ASP A 152 -6.86 17.49 -18.92
N VAL A 153 -6.30 18.40 -18.13
CA VAL A 153 -6.11 19.81 -18.51
C VAL A 153 -4.71 20.32 -18.14
N PRO A 154 -4.05 21.11 -19.01
CA PRO A 154 -2.80 21.79 -18.68
C PRO A 154 -2.95 22.65 -17.42
N GLY A 155 -2.09 22.43 -16.42
CA GLY A 155 -2.16 23.12 -15.12
C GLY A 155 -3.28 22.63 -14.19
N GLY A 156 -3.97 21.54 -14.53
CA GLY A 156 -4.94 20.89 -13.65
C GLY A 156 -4.30 20.12 -12.50
N ARG A 157 -5.08 19.89 -11.43
CA ARG A 157 -4.69 18.96 -10.36
C ARG A 157 -4.53 17.54 -10.92
N TRP A 158 -3.51 16.83 -10.47
CA TRP A 158 -3.14 15.50 -10.96
C TRP A 158 -4.24 14.47 -10.65
N ASP A 159 -4.49 13.60 -11.63
CA ASP A 159 -5.45 12.50 -11.52
C ASP A 159 -4.66 11.17 -11.57
N HIS A 160 -5.01 10.23 -10.71
CA HIS A 160 -4.45 8.87 -10.65
C HIS A 160 -5.46 7.89 -11.25
N LEU A 161 -5.09 7.15 -12.29
CA LEU A 161 -6.02 6.28 -13.03
C LEU A 161 -5.74 4.80 -12.79
N GLY A 162 -6.45 4.22 -11.84
CA GLY A 162 -6.38 2.78 -11.61
C GLY A 162 -7.42 1.97 -12.38
N LEU A 163 -7.14 0.68 -12.51
CA LEU A 163 -8.11 -0.33 -12.91
C LEU A 163 -8.18 -1.39 -11.80
N ARG A 164 -9.36 -1.64 -11.23
CA ARG A 164 -9.50 -2.63 -10.15
C ARG A 164 -9.75 -4.00 -10.77
N GLY A 165 -8.70 -4.78 -11.00
CA GLY A 165 -8.81 -6.20 -11.35
C GLY A 165 -9.79 -6.51 -12.49
N GLY A 166 -9.62 -5.85 -13.65
CA GLY A 166 -10.47 -6.03 -14.83
C GLY A 166 -11.81 -5.28 -14.80
N GLY A 167 -12.05 -4.42 -13.79
CA GLY A 167 -13.22 -3.53 -13.73
C GLY A 167 -13.10 -2.30 -14.65
N ALA A 168 -14.08 -1.38 -14.56
CA ALA A 168 -13.99 -0.09 -15.25
C ALA A 168 -12.85 0.77 -14.67
N PRO A 169 -12.21 1.64 -15.48
CA PRO A 169 -11.17 2.53 -14.99
C PRO A 169 -11.77 3.47 -13.94
N TYR A 170 -11.05 3.64 -12.84
CA TYR A 170 -11.36 4.62 -11.83
C TYR A 170 -10.31 5.70 -11.79
N ARG A 171 -10.72 6.85 -11.28
CA ARG A 171 -9.88 8.03 -11.23
C ARG A 171 -9.88 8.64 -9.84
N TYR A 172 -8.71 8.67 -9.25
CA TYR A 172 -8.41 9.39 -8.04
C TYR A 172 -7.98 10.81 -8.38
N ARG A 173 -8.40 11.78 -7.57
CA ARG A 173 -7.96 13.18 -7.67
C ARG A 173 -7.21 13.55 -6.41
N VAL A 174 -6.06 14.19 -6.55
CA VAL A 174 -5.33 14.77 -5.42
C VAL A 174 -6.17 15.87 -4.76
N LEU A 175 -6.46 15.69 -3.46
CA LEU A 175 -7.20 16.67 -2.66
C LEU A 175 -6.27 17.58 -1.88
N GLY A 176 -5.17 17.02 -1.37
CA GLY A 176 -4.17 17.71 -0.55
C GLY A 176 -2.84 16.95 -0.53
N GLU A 177 -1.79 17.70 -0.24
CA GLU A 177 -0.41 17.26 -0.13
C GLU A 177 0.14 17.68 1.23
N ARG A 178 1.25 17.06 1.65
CA ARG A 178 1.94 17.37 2.92
C ARG A 178 1.06 17.16 4.14
N LEU A 179 0.28 16.09 4.12
CA LEU A 179 -0.54 15.71 5.27
C LEU A 179 0.34 15.46 6.50
N ASP A 180 -0.09 15.96 7.64
CA ASP A 180 0.55 15.65 8.92
C ASP A 180 -0.08 14.42 9.59
N ARG A 181 0.42 14.07 10.78
CA ARG A 181 -0.09 12.93 11.55
C ARG A 181 -1.58 13.06 11.91
N GLN A 182 -2.05 14.28 12.22
CA GLN A 182 -3.44 14.52 12.59
C GLN A 182 -4.35 14.40 11.37
N ASP A 183 -3.92 14.90 10.21
CA ASP A 183 -4.63 14.73 8.95
C ASP A 183 -4.81 13.24 8.62
N VAL A 184 -3.73 12.46 8.66
CA VAL A 184 -3.78 11.01 8.39
C VAL A 184 -4.68 10.29 9.40
N ALA A 185 -4.62 10.65 10.68
CA ALA A 185 -5.49 10.08 11.70
C ALA A 185 -6.98 10.36 11.41
N ALA A 186 -7.31 11.58 10.99
CA ALA A 186 -8.67 11.96 10.61
C ALA A 186 -9.16 11.16 9.39
N PHE A 187 -8.33 10.99 8.35
CA PHE A 187 -8.68 10.15 7.22
C PHE A 187 -8.85 8.67 7.59
N CYS A 188 -8.02 8.15 8.49
CA CYS A 188 -8.17 6.80 9.02
C CYS A 188 -9.51 6.64 9.75
N GLU A 189 -9.92 7.62 10.55
CA GLU A 189 -11.21 7.66 11.24
C GLU A 189 -12.40 7.70 10.26
N ILE A 190 -12.35 8.54 9.24
CA ILE A 190 -13.38 8.55 8.17
C ILE A 190 -13.45 7.17 7.50
N SER A 191 -12.30 6.54 7.26
CA SER A 191 -12.24 5.22 6.64
C SER A 191 -12.91 4.13 7.50
N ALA A 192 -13.04 4.30 8.82
CA ALA A 192 -13.74 3.34 9.68
C ALA A 192 -15.23 3.24 9.32
N THR A 193 -15.82 4.34 8.83
CA THR A 193 -17.27 4.50 8.63
C THR A 193 -17.67 4.51 7.15
N HIS A 194 -16.86 5.11 6.28
CA HIS A 194 -17.24 5.40 4.88
C HIS A 194 -16.43 4.63 3.84
N SER A 195 -15.72 3.57 4.21
CA SER A 195 -14.81 2.87 3.28
C SER A 195 -15.49 2.24 2.07
N GLY A 196 -14.87 2.37 0.89
CA GLY A 196 -15.13 1.51 -0.27
C GLY A 196 -14.52 0.09 -0.15
N VAL A 197 -13.84 -0.22 0.97
CA VAL A 197 -13.24 -1.53 1.24
C VAL A 197 -14.27 -2.43 1.92
N GLY A 198 -14.46 -3.65 1.42
CA GLY A 198 -15.37 -4.63 2.02
C GLY A 198 -14.82 -5.24 3.31
N ARG A 199 -15.72 -5.73 4.17
CA ARG A 199 -15.38 -6.41 5.44
C ARG A 199 -14.72 -7.79 5.30
N ARG A 200 -14.69 -8.35 4.09
CA ARG A 200 -14.07 -9.66 3.86
C ARG A 200 -12.56 -9.58 4.05
N ARG A 201 -12.02 -10.58 4.74
CA ARG A 201 -10.57 -10.70 4.95
C ARG A 201 -9.88 -10.85 3.61
N ASN A 202 -8.91 -9.99 3.38
CA ASN A 202 -8.09 -10.01 2.18
C ASN A 202 -6.68 -9.57 2.54
N ALA A 203 -5.70 -10.18 1.88
CA ALA A 203 -4.32 -9.76 1.91
C ALA A 203 -3.71 -9.95 0.53
N HIS A 204 -2.67 -9.19 0.23
CA HIS A 204 -1.87 -9.32 -0.97
C HIS A 204 -0.41 -9.01 -0.70
N TRP A 205 0.45 -9.63 -1.49
CA TRP A 205 1.91 -9.50 -1.45
C TRP A 205 2.41 -9.30 -2.87
N VAL A 206 3.48 -8.54 -3.02
CA VAL A 206 4.24 -8.50 -4.27
C VAL A 206 5.53 -9.26 -3.99
N THR A 207 5.62 -10.53 -4.38
CA THR A 207 6.81 -11.37 -4.19
C THR A 207 7.14 -12.10 -5.48
N ASP A 208 8.43 -12.32 -5.76
CA ASP A 208 8.93 -12.92 -7.01
C ASP A 208 8.43 -12.18 -8.27
N ASP A 209 8.33 -10.85 -8.19
CA ASP A 209 7.72 -9.98 -9.21
C ASP A 209 6.28 -10.35 -9.58
N GLN A 210 5.61 -11.12 -8.71
CA GLN A 210 4.23 -11.55 -8.87
C GLN A 210 3.37 -11.02 -7.73
N LEU A 211 2.12 -10.78 -8.08
CA LEU A 211 1.14 -10.30 -7.14
C LEU A 211 0.26 -11.46 -6.67
N TRP A 212 0.34 -11.73 -5.37
CA TRP A 212 -0.38 -12.80 -4.72
C TRP A 212 -1.54 -12.24 -3.91
N PHE A 213 -2.64 -12.97 -3.85
CA PHE A 213 -3.84 -12.56 -3.12
C PHE A 213 -4.37 -13.73 -2.31
N VAL A 214 -4.71 -13.45 -1.06
CA VAL A 214 -5.58 -14.32 -0.26
C VAL A 214 -6.88 -13.57 -0.03
N ARG A 215 -8.01 -14.15 -0.39
CA ARG A 215 -9.33 -13.57 -0.12
C ARG A 215 -10.28 -14.62 0.41
N GLU A 216 -10.97 -14.29 1.49
CA GLU A 216 -12.03 -15.12 2.05
C GLU A 216 -13.36 -14.92 1.30
N GLY A 217 -13.99 -16.03 0.93
CA GLY A 217 -15.34 -16.11 0.38
C GLY A 217 -16.43 -15.96 1.44
N ASP A 218 -17.68 -15.83 1.01
CA ASP A 218 -18.82 -15.71 1.94
C ASP A 218 -19.11 -17.03 2.69
N ASP A 219 -18.60 -18.15 2.19
CA ASP A 219 -18.67 -19.49 2.79
C ASP A 219 -17.53 -19.76 3.79
N GLY A 220 -16.64 -18.78 4.02
CA GLY A 220 -15.47 -18.91 4.89
C GLY A 220 -14.29 -19.65 4.26
N VAL A 221 -14.41 -20.10 3.00
CA VAL A 221 -13.29 -20.68 2.26
C VAL A 221 -12.47 -19.54 1.65
N ALA A 222 -11.17 -19.55 1.92
CA ALA A 222 -10.24 -18.60 1.30
C ALA A 222 -9.63 -19.19 0.03
N GLU A 223 -9.35 -18.30 -0.92
CA GLU A 223 -8.65 -18.63 -2.16
C GLU A 223 -7.32 -17.89 -2.21
N LEU A 224 -6.27 -18.63 -2.59
CA LEU A 224 -4.99 -18.08 -2.98
C LEU A 224 -5.00 -17.88 -4.49
N ARG A 225 -4.72 -16.66 -4.93
CA ARG A 225 -4.69 -16.29 -6.34
C ARG A 225 -3.37 -15.64 -6.70
N VAL A 226 -2.90 -15.88 -7.91
CA VAL A 226 -1.75 -15.19 -8.50
C VAL A 226 -2.21 -14.35 -9.67
N ALA A 227 -1.69 -13.12 -9.78
CA ALA A 227 -1.90 -12.29 -10.96
C ALA A 227 -0.97 -12.74 -12.08
N GLU A 228 -1.53 -12.93 -13.27
CA GLU A 228 -0.79 -13.27 -14.49
C GLU A 228 -1.20 -12.30 -15.58
N GLY A 229 -0.21 -11.72 -16.28
CA GLY A 229 -0.44 -10.74 -17.34
C GLY A 229 0.67 -9.70 -17.36
N PRO A 230 0.92 -9.04 -18.50
CA PRO A 230 2.05 -8.11 -18.64
C PRO A 230 1.78 -6.73 -18.02
N THR A 231 0.52 -6.37 -17.79
CA THR A 231 0.13 -5.06 -17.23
C THR A 231 -1.01 -5.23 -16.23
N PRO A 232 -1.25 -4.26 -15.33
CA PRO A 232 -2.37 -4.31 -14.39
C PRO A 232 -3.74 -4.41 -15.10
N PHE A 233 -3.79 -3.99 -16.36
CA PHE A 233 -4.98 -3.95 -17.21
C PHE A 233 -5.27 -5.27 -17.93
N GLU A 234 -4.26 -6.11 -18.06
CA GLU A 234 -4.33 -7.42 -18.71
C GLU A 234 -4.19 -8.57 -17.70
N GLN A 235 -4.04 -8.25 -16.40
CA GLN A 235 -3.90 -9.24 -15.34
C GLN A 235 -5.20 -10.03 -15.12
N HIS A 236 -5.15 -11.35 -15.28
CA HIS A 236 -6.14 -12.28 -14.74
C HIS A 236 -5.66 -12.88 -13.42
N ARG A 237 -6.60 -13.26 -12.56
CA ARG A 237 -6.31 -13.81 -11.23
C ARG A 237 -6.66 -15.29 -11.20
N ARG A 238 -5.66 -16.14 -11.37
CA ARG A 238 -5.82 -17.59 -11.35
C ARG A 238 -5.83 -18.09 -9.92
N VAL A 239 -6.83 -18.89 -9.54
CA VAL A 239 -6.85 -19.60 -8.25
C VAL A 239 -5.80 -20.71 -8.30
N VAL A 240 -4.90 -20.74 -7.33
CA VAL A 240 -3.82 -21.73 -7.22
C VAL A 240 -3.95 -22.63 -6.00
N ALA A 241 -4.68 -22.20 -4.97
CA ALA A 241 -5.02 -23.02 -3.82
C ALA A 241 -6.31 -22.51 -3.15
N GLN A 242 -6.94 -23.38 -2.35
CA GLN A 242 -8.08 -23.05 -1.49
C GLN A 242 -7.83 -23.63 -0.09
N GLY A 243 -8.38 -23.00 0.94
CA GLY A 243 -8.18 -23.42 2.33
C GLY A 243 -8.66 -22.39 3.34
N THR A 244 -8.12 -22.42 4.56
CA THR A 244 -8.36 -21.36 5.53
C THR A 244 -7.51 -20.14 5.18
N TYR A 245 -8.02 -18.95 5.52
CA TYR A 245 -7.32 -17.69 5.28
C TYR A 245 -5.92 -17.69 5.92
N GLU A 246 -5.81 -18.19 7.16
CA GLU A 246 -4.57 -18.26 7.93
C GLU A 246 -3.53 -19.15 7.27
N ALA A 247 -3.94 -20.33 6.78
CA ALA A 247 -3.02 -21.30 6.16
C ALA A 247 -2.47 -20.76 4.83
N LEU A 248 -3.34 -20.17 4.00
CA LEU A 248 -2.93 -19.61 2.70
C LEU A 248 -2.03 -18.38 2.86
N ARG A 249 -2.32 -17.54 3.86
CA ARG A 249 -1.47 -16.40 4.20
C ARG A 249 -0.08 -16.83 4.65
N ALA A 250 0.00 -17.81 5.55
CA ALA A 250 1.28 -18.33 6.04
C ALA A 250 2.11 -18.98 4.92
N HIS A 251 1.44 -19.54 3.90
CA HIS A 251 2.11 -20.13 2.74
C HIS A 251 2.89 -19.09 1.91
N ILE A 252 2.36 -17.87 1.74
CA ILE A 252 3.06 -16.80 1.01
C ILE A 252 4.22 -16.24 1.85
N ASP A 253 4.04 -16.14 3.16
CA ASP A 253 5.02 -15.51 4.06
C ASP A 253 6.24 -16.38 4.34
N ALA A 254 6.13 -17.69 4.10
CA ALA A 254 7.26 -18.60 4.25
C ALA A 254 8.25 -18.33 3.11
N PRO A 255 9.52 -17.95 3.40
CA PRO A 255 10.53 -17.93 2.36
C PRO A 255 10.59 -19.33 1.77
N VAL A 256 10.45 -19.44 0.45
CA VAL A 256 10.85 -20.65 -0.25
C VAL A 256 12.35 -20.76 0.00
N VAL A 257 12.73 -21.51 1.03
CA VAL A 257 14.12 -21.90 1.23
C VAL A 257 14.46 -22.70 -0.02
N ALA A 258 15.11 -22.04 -0.97
CA ALA A 258 15.69 -22.73 -2.11
C ALA A 258 16.66 -23.78 -1.54
N PRO A 259 16.57 -25.05 -1.96
CA PRO A 259 17.53 -26.07 -1.55
C PRO A 259 18.95 -25.72 -1.99
#